data_AF-A0A2V2D0Y5-F1
#
_entry.id   AF-A0A2V2D0Y5-F1
#
_cell.length_a   1.000
_cell.length_b   1.000
_cell.length_c   1.000
_cell.angle_alpha   90.00
_cell.angle_beta   90.00
_cell.angle_gamma   90.00
#
_symmetry.space_group_name_H-M   'P 1'
#
loop_
_entity.id
_entity.type
_entity.pdbx_description
1 polymer ?
#
loop_
_entity_poly.entity_id
_entity_poly.type
_entity_poly.pdbx_seq_one_letter_code
_entity_poly.pdbx_strand_id
1 'polypeptide(L)' 'MIEVTITRQMLDTDLQSWFLNVKNAERAKQEILALFSEEPGDGYTWSEQDIWEQSRKIIDRWNRI' A
#
# COMPACT_ATOMS: atom_id res chain seq x y z
N MET A 1 14.16 -7.39 13.34
CA MET A 1 13.23 -6.37 12.82
C MET A 1 12.97 -6.75 11.38
N ILE A 2 11.72 -7.00 11.00
CA ILE A 2 11.39 -7.41 9.63
C ILE A 2 11.15 -6.12 8.86
N GLU A 3 12.08 -5.73 7.99
CA GLU A 3 11.81 -4.71 6.98
C GLU A 3 10.71 -5.25 6.07
N VAL A 4 9.51 -4.66 6.14
CA VAL A 4 8.41 -5.01 5.24
C VAL A 4 8.40 -4.00 4.09
N THR A 5 9.07 -4.36 3.00
CA THR A 5 9.03 -3.59 1.76
C THR A 5 7.84 -4.04 0.91
N ILE A 6 6.87 -3.15 0.70
CA ILE A 6 5.76 -3.43 -0.23
C ILE A 6 6.26 -3.31 -1.66
N THR A 7 6.20 -4.41 -2.40
CA THR A 7 6.60 -4.45 -3.82
C THR A 7 5.40 -4.51 -4.73
N ARG A 8 5.60 -4.12 -6.00
CA ARG A 8 4.53 -4.20 -7.01
C ARG A 8 4.02 -5.63 -7.16
N GLN A 9 4.92 -6.60 -7.11
CA GLN A 9 4.56 -8.01 -7.18
C GLN A 9 3.60 -8.40 -6.05
N MET A 10 3.92 -8.04 -4.80
CA MET A 10 3.03 -8.32 -3.65
C MET A 10 1.64 -7.69 -3.81
N LEU A 11 1.54 -6.50 -4.41
CA LEU A 11 0.25 -5.85 -4.67
C LEU A 11 -0.58 -6.57 -5.74
N ASP A 12 0.08 -7.21 -6.69
CA ASP A 12 -0.58 -7.95 -7.77
C ASP A 12 -0.83 -9.43 -7.42
N THR A 13 -0.13 -10.01 -6.42
CA THR A 13 -0.29 -11.39 -5.96
C THR A 13 -0.98 -11.47 -4.61
N ASP A 14 -0.25 -11.19 -3.53
CA ASP A 14 -0.66 -11.46 -2.15
C ASP A 14 -1.78 -10.52 -1.69
N LEU A 15 -1.73 -9.26 -2.16
CA LEU A 15 -2.68 -8.20 -1.79
C LEU A 15 -3.68 -7.90 -2.90
N GLN A 16 -3.74 -8.73 -3.95
CA GLN A 16 -4.67 -8.57 -5.07
C GLN A 16 -6.13 -8.42 -4.59
N SER A 17 -6.49 -9.18 -3.56
CA SER A 17 -7.83 -9.18 -2.95
C SER A 17 -8.25 -7.82 -2.39
N TRP A 18 -7.31 -6.97 -1.99
CA TRP A 18 -7.58 -5.63 -1.46
C TRP A 18 -8.10 -4.67 -2.53
N PHE A 19 -7.81 -4.96 -3.79
CA PHE A 19 -8.18 -4.12 -4.93
C PHE A 19 -9.42 -4.63 -5.67
N LEU A 20 -10.04 -5.71 -5.20
CA LEU A 20 -11.28 -6.22 -5.79
C LEU A 20 -12.39 -5.17 -5.66
N ASN A 21 -13.06 -4.87 -6.77
CA ASN A 21 -14.11 -3.84 -6.88
C ASN A 21 -13.65 -2.40 -6.63
N VAL A 22 -12.34 -2.12 -6.59
CA VAL A 22 -11.82 -0.75 -6.50
C VAL A 22 -11.81 -0.13 -7.89
N LYS A 23 -12.57 0.96 -8.06
CA LYS A 23 -12.72 1.66 -9.35
C LYS A 23 -11.38 2.04 -9.98
N ASN A 24 -10.47 2.57 -9.17
CA ASN A 24 -9.15 3.03 -9.62
C ASN A 24 -8.01 2.23 -8.97
N ALA A 25 -8.11 0.89 -9.01
CA ALA A 25 -7.15 -0.01 -8.39
C ALA A 25 -5.68 0.28 -8.77
N GLU A 26 -5.40 0.56 -10.04
CA GLU A 26 -4.04 0.83 -10.51
C GLU A 26 -3.44 2.12 -9.91
N ARG A 27 -4.26 3.17 -9.73
CA ARG A 27 -3.84 4.40 -9.07
C ARG A 27 -3.58 4.17 -7.58
N ALA A 28 -4.42 3.38 -6.92
CA ALA A 28 -4.22 2.98 -5.53
C ALA A 28 -2.91 2.21 -5.34
N LYS A 29 -2.60 1.24 -6.23
CA LYS A 29 -1.33 0.51 -6.20
C LYS A 29 -0.11 1.42 -6.39
N GLN A 30 -0.19 2.37 -7.32
CA GLN A 30 0.91 3.34 -7.56
C GLN A 30 1.18 4.22 -6.33
N GLU A 31 0.12 4.72 -5.68
CA GLU A 31 0.26 5.58 -4.49
C GLU A 31 0.75 4.78 -3.27
N ILE A 32 0.30 3.54 -3.10
CA ILE A 32 0.82 2.62 -2.08
C ILE A 32 2.31 2.35 -2.31
N LEU A 33 2.72 2.06 -3.55
CA LEU A 33 4.14 1.85 -3.87
C LEU A 33 4.98 3.09 -3.61
N ALA A 34 4.50 4.28 -4.01
CA ALA A 34 5.23 5.52 -3.76
C ALA A 34 5.44 5.75 -2.26
N LEU A 35 4.38 5.57 -1.45
CA LEU A 35 4.42 5.81 -0.01
C LEU A 35 5.39 4.87 0.73
N PHE A 36 5.43 3.59 0.36
CA PHE A 36 6.31 2.60 1.00
C PHE A 36 7.68 2.44 0.32
N SER A 37 7.87 3.05 -0.85
CA SER A 37 9.17 3.11 -1.53
C SER A 37 10.00 4.32 -1.08
N GLU A 38 9.41 5.35 -0.49
CA GLU A 38 10.15 6.36 0.25
C GLU A 38 10.63 5.71 1.55
N GLU A 39 11.96 5.58 1.71
CA GLU A 39 12.56 5.18 2.98
C GLU A 39 11.97 6.08 4.08
N PRO A 40 11.36 5.51 5.12
CA PRO A 40 10.79 6.32 6.17
C PRO A 40 11.92 7.13 6.84
N GLY A 41 11.80 8.46 6.78
CA GLY A 41 12.83 9.37 7.26
C GLY A 41 13.18 9.13 8.73
N ASP A 42 14.49 9.17 9.02
CA ASP A 42 15.13 9.14 10.35
C ASP A 42 14.53 8.12 11.34
N GLY A 43 14.64 6.82 11.01
CA GLY A 43 14.56 5.73 11.98
C GLY A 43 13.16 5.19 12.30
N TYR A 44 12.12 5.62 11.59
CA TYR A 44 10.80 5.01 11.72
C TYR A 44 10.69 3.80 10.78
N THR A 45 10.54 2.56 11.25
CA THR A 45 10.20 1.45 10.34
C THR A 45 8.69 1.29 10.31
N TRP A 46 8.09 1.20 9.13
CA TRP A 46 6.66 0.91 8.99
C TRP A 46 6.33 -0.42 9.66
N SER A 47 5.39 -0.41 10.61
CA SER A 47 4.84 -1.67 11.14
C SER A 47 3.83 -2.26 10.16
N GLU A 48 3.58 -3.57 10.23
CA GLU A 48 2.53 -4.22 9.43
C GLU A 48 1.17 -3.53 9.59
N GLN A 49 0.87 -3.07 10.81
CA GLN A 49 -0.35 -2.30 11.08
C GLN A 49 -0.36 -0.96 10.33
N ASP A 50 0.74 -0.19 10.37
CA ASP A 50 0.81 1.09 9.65
C ASP A 50 0.63 0.87 8.14
N ILE A 51 1.26 -0.18 7.60
CA ILE A 51 1.17 -0.53 6.19
C ILE A 51 -0.29 -0.79 5.80
N TRP A 52 -1.00 -1.56 6.61
CA TRP A 52 -2.40 -1.84 6.39
C TRP A 52 -3.28 -0.59 6.51
N GLU A 53 -3.07 0.24 7.53
CA GLU A 53 -3.87 1.45 7.76
C GLU A 53 -3.70 2.48 6.63
N GLN A 54 -2.47 2.72 6.18
CA GLN A 54 -2.23 3.65 5.07
C GLN A 54 -2.74 3.09 3.74
N SER A 55 -2.49 1.81 3.47
CA SER A 55 -3.00 1.17 2.25
C SER A 55 -4.53 1.24 2.16
N ARG A 56 -5.22 0.99 3.28
CA ARG A 56 -6.68 1.05 3.34
C ARG A 56 -7.22 2.45 3.08
N LYS A 57 -6.57 3.49 3.61
CA LYS A 57 -6.94 4.90 3.33
C LYS A 57 -6.81 5.23 1.84
N ILE A 58 -5.72 4.80 1.21
CA ILE A 58 -5.48 5.00 -0.22
C ILE A 58 -6.54 4.26 -1.04
N ILE A 59 -6.80 2.99 -0.73
CA ILE A 59 -7.80 2.19 -1.43
C ILE A 59 -9.20 2.80 -1.32
N ASP A 60 -9.64 3.19 -0.12
CA ASP A 60 -10.93 3.82 0.11
C ASP A 60 -11.07 5.14 -0.67
N ARG A 61 -10.01 5.96 -0.70
CA ARG A 61 -9.97 7.19 -1.49
C ARG A 61 -10.20 6.92 -2.97
N TRP A 62 -9.50 5.94 -3.55
CA TRP A 62 -9.62 5.59 -4.98
C TRP A 62 -10.87 4.80 -5.35
N ASN A 63 -11.55 4.22 -4.36
CA ASN A 63 -12.83 3.55 -4.55
C ASN A 63 -14.02 4.54 -4.58
N ARG A 64 -13.89 5.67 -3.88
CA ARG A 64 -14.94 6.72 -3.81
C ARG A 64 -14.96 7.67 -5.00
N ILE A 65 -13.86 7.78 -5.74
CA ILE A 65 -13.71 8.58 -6.96
C ILE A 65 -14.27 7.78 -8.15
#